data_AF-A0A535RU47-F1
#
_entry.id   AF-A0A535RU47-F1
#
_cell.length_a   1.000
_cell.length_b   1.000
_cell.length_c   1.000
_cell.angle_alpha   90.00
_cell.angle_beta   90.00
_cell.angle_gamma   90.00
#
_symmetry.space_group_name_H-M   'P 1'
#
loop_
_entity.id
_entity.type
_entity.pdbx_description
1 polymer ?
#
loop_
_entity_poly.entity_id
_entity_poly.type
_entity_poly.pdbx_seq_one_letter_code
_entity_poly.pdbx_strand_id
1 'polypeptide(L)'
;MTIHNMETTKTHSSSAHVKFHMDVHNRRLLQDLPWDALLEEWPAHGVVPLQVRRGESRHPVIFVEREGVRYAIKETTPHMAEREIANLREIDRRGISALSPVGSVIVSAPPILLEEKGPNGLPEYISGDRGYTVTKLAPRVIPHVLLYRVPFTRKTKRRILSAIAILLVELHEHGVYWGDPSLANVLIRIAGQRIQAILADAETVEFFPGPVNEGLRQQDLESFGESLMWQAEDLRYAQGLPEDEELIDDKDFRYLEQRYRILRREHRQLHYSLASATRFQFQHMLETLNERGISLLGIGGQTFQQFATVLPGWYQRRIHELLDIHVPRKYARRFYNTILSHQYHLSQNEGHHISLERAAKDWYTRYHLPAILFLRQHLTKGQDPLQAYFSFLEYRWKLSQKVGHEVPLEEAKSSPLYIFQHLNWTKN
;
A
#
# COMPACT_ATOMS: atom_id res chain seq x y z
N MET A 1 51.84 54.29 0.47
CA MET A 1 51.56 53.49 1.69
C MET A 1 50.06 53.44 1.87
N THR A 2 49.33 52.34 1.92
CA THR A 2 49.51 50.95 1.49
C THR A 2 48.07 50.46 1.39
N ILE A 3 47.69 49.95 0.22
CA ILE A 3 46.43 49.27 -0.04
C ILE A 3 46.47 47.95 0.75
N HIS A 4 45.46 47.66 1.57
CA HIS A 4 45.28 46.32 2.11
C HIS A 4 44.01 45.72 1.52
N ASN A 5 44.22 45.01 0.41
CA ASN A 5 43.40 43.90 -0.02
C ASN A 5 43.36 42.87 1.13
N MET A 6 42.18 42.61 1.68
CA MET A 6 41.90 41.32 2.31
C MET A 6 41.09 40.51 1.31
N GLU A 7 41.84 39.80 0.48
CA GLU A 7 41.39 38.65 -0.28
C GLU A 7 41.46 37.41 0.63
N THR A 8 40.57 36.45 0.39
CA THR A 8 40.50 35.08 0.95
C THR A 8 39.99 34.97 2.39
N THR A 9 38.82 34.36 2.60
CA THR A 9 38.66 32.92 2.41
C THR A 9 37.19 32.58 2.14
N LYS A 10 36.90 32.15 0.90
CA LYS A 10 35.73 31.29 0.65
C LYS A 10 35.97 30.01 1.43
N THR A 11 35.30 29.86 2.56
CA THR A 11 35.17 28.59 3.27
C THR A 11 34.63 27.58 2.26
N HIS A 12 35.46 26.59 1.93
CA HIS A 12 35.04 25.44 1.15
C HIS A 12 33.83 24.82 1.83
N SER A 13 32.67 24.92 1.18
CA SER A 13 31.51 24.10 1.46
C SER A 13 31.98 22.64 1.44
N SER A 14 32.05 22.03 2.62
CA SER A 14 32.05 20.58 2.73
C SER A 14 30.75 20.12 2.10
N SER A 15 30.77 19.70 0.83
CA SER A 15 29.61 19.14 0.14
C SER A 15 29.08 18.01 1.01
N ALA A 16 27.88 18.19 1.58
CA ALA A 16 27.26 17.17 2.39
C ALA A 16 27.13 15.90 1.55
N HIS A 17 27.57 14.78 2.11
CA HIS A 17 27.58 13.53 1.37
C HIS A 17 26.15 12.95 1.39
N VAL A 18 25.45 13.02 0.26
CA VAL A 18 24.09 12.48 0.12
C VAL A 18 24.13 11.02 -0.35
N LYS A 19 23.54 10.12 0.44
CA LYS A 19 23.38 8.69 0.12
C LYS A 19 21.92 8.40 -0.21
N PHE A 20 21.68 7.75 -1.36
CA PHE A 20 20.35 7.36 -1.81
C PHE A 20 20.16 5.85 -1.71
N HIS A 21 19.15 5.41 -0.96
CA HIS A 21 18.76 4.01 -0.82
C HIS A 21 17.41 3.75 -1.55
N MET A 22 17.45 3.87 -2.88
CA MET A 22 16.32 3.69 -3.80
C MET A 22 16.79 3.18 -5.16
N ASP A 23 15.86 2.79 -6.03
CA ASP A 23 16.21 2.39 -7.40
C ASP A 23 16.77 3.56 -8.23
N VAL A 24 17.51 3.20 -9.29
CA VAL A 24 18.23 4.15 -10.16
C VAL A 24 17.29 5.17 -10.82
N HIS A 25 16.06 4.77 -11.15
CA HIS A 25 15.11 5.66 -11.81
C HIS A 25 14.60 6.73 -10.84
N ASN A 26 14.15 6.34 -9.65
CA ASN A 26 13.73 7.29 -8.63
C ASN A 26 14.88 8.18 -8.15
N ARG A 27 16.11 7.63 -8.03
CA ARG A 27 17.30 8.44 -7.71
C ARG A 27 17.50 9.54 -8.73
N ARG A 28 17.46 9.23 -10.03
CA ARG A 28 17.62 10.22 -11.10
C ARG A 28 16.59 11.36 -11.00
N LEU A 29 15.35 11.05 -10.66
CA LEU A 29 14.27 12.03 -10.55
C LEU A 29 14.40 12.96 -9.33
N LEU A 30 15.10 12.51 -8.29
CA LEU A 30 15.11 13.15 -6.98
C LEU A 30 16.48 13.73 -6.59
N GLN A 31 17.57 13.31 -7.24
CA GLN A 31 18.93 13.70 -6.86
C GLN A 31 19.19 15.22 -6.97
N ASP A 32 18.47 15.93 -7.84
CA ASP A 32 18.64 17.37 -8.06
C ASP A 32 17.81 18.23 -7.07
N LEU A 33 17.17 17.60 -6.08
CA LEU A 33 16.54 18.32 -4.97
C LEU A 33 17.61 18.86 -3.99
N PRO A 34 17.32 19.96 -3.26
CA PRO A 34 18.26 20.59 -2.35
C PRO A 34 18.40 19.83 -1.03
N TRP A 35 18.90 18.60 -1.07
CA TRP A 35 19.06 17.70 0.09
C TRP A 35 19.95 18.28 1.21
N ASP A 36 20.82 19.24 0.87
CA ASP A 36 21.71 19.90 1.82
C ASP A 36 20.98 20.94 2.69
N ALA A 37 19.75 21.34 2.32
CA ALA A 37 18.89 22.26 3.06
C ALA A 37 17.78 21.51 3.82
N LEU A 38 17.25 22.13 4.88
CA LEU A 38 16.09 21.59 5.63
C LEU A 38 14.83 21.62 4.75
N LEU A 39 13.90 20.67 4.93
CA LEU A 39 12.69 20.62 4.07
C LEU A 39 11.90 21.93 4.04
N GLU A 40 11.89 22.68 5.14
CA GLU A 40 11.19 23.97 5.25
C GLU A 40 11.81 25.06 4.37
N GLU A 41 13.11 24.95 4.06
CA GLU A 41 13.87 25.91 3.26
C GLU A 41 13.79 25.60 1.76
N TRP A 42 13.36 24.40 1.38
CA TRP A 42 13.31 23.96 -0.02
C TRP A 42 12.56 24.92 -0.97
N PRO A 43 11.45 25.59 -0.57
CA PRO A 43 10.82 26.62 -1.40
C PRO A 43 11.74 27.80 -1.72
N ALA A 44 12.59 28.23 -0.78
CA ALA A 44 13.58 29.29 -1.01
C ALA A 44 14.69 28.82 -1.97
N HIS A 45 14.95 27.52 -2.03
CA HIS A 45 15.87 26.88 -2.97
C HIS A 45 15.20 26.50 -4.32
N GLY A 46 14.01 27.04 -4.62
CA GLY A 46 13.36 26.89 -5.93
C GLY A 46 12.54 25.62 -6.11
N VAL A 47 12.32 24.82 -5.05
CA VAL A 47 11.39 23.70 -5.09
C VAL A 47 9.96 24.23 -4.99
N VAL A 48 9.10 23.93 -5.95
CA VAL A 48 7.68 24.26 -5.89
C VAL A 48 6.92 23.10 -5.24
N PRO A 49 6.43 23.22 -3.99
CA PRO A 49 5.71 22.15 -3.34
C PRO A 49 4.33 21.98 -3.95
N LEU A 50 3.85 20.74 -4.03
CA LEU A 50 2.45 20.46 -4.34
C LEU A 50 1.56 20.97 -3.20
N GLN A 51 0.53 21.74 -3.55
CA GLN A 51 -0.51 22.11 -2.61
C GLN A 51 -1.39 20.89 -2.32
N VAL A 52 -1.02 20.15 -1.28
CA VAL A 52 -1.81 19.06 -0.73
C VAL A 52 -2.44 19.54 0.57
N ARG A 53 -3.74 19.28 0.75
CA ARG A 53 -4.39 19.56 2.02
C ARG A 53 -3.73 18.70 3.09
N ARG A 54 -3.00 19.30 4.03
CA ARG A 54 -2.20 18.60 5.06
C ARG A 54 -2.91 18.54 6.41
N GLY A 55 -2.61 17.50 7.19
CA GLY A 55 -2.75 17.54 8.64
C GLY A 55 -1.45 18.00 9.27
N GLU A 56 -1.46 18.30 10.57
CA GLU A 56 -0.22 18.51 11.32
C GLU A 56 0.53 17.17 11.38
N SER A 57 1.81 17.18 11.04
CA SER A 57 2.70 16.04 11.19
C SER A 57 3.76 16.42 12.20
N ARG A 58 4.15 15.46 13.05
CA ARG A 58 5.26 15.65 14.01
C ARG A 58 6.59 15.94 13.32
N HIS A 59 6.71 15.55 12.04
CA HIS A 59 7.89 15.74 11.22
C HIS A 59 7.58 16.64 10.01
N PRO A 60 8.54 17.47 9.55
CA PRO A 60 8.39 18.19 8.29
C PRO A 60 8.14 17.23 7.13
N VAL A 61 7.12 17.51 6.32
CA VAL A 61 6.79 16.75 5.10
C VAL A 61 6.60 17.70 3.94
N ILE A 62 7.26 17.42 2.81
CA ILE A 62 7.09 18.13 1.55
C ILE A 62 6.57 17.19 0.46
N PHE A 63 5.70 17.72 -0.40
CA PHE A 63 5.15 16.99 -1.54
C PHE A 63 5.69 17.60 -2.82
N VAL A 64 6.23 16.80 -3.74
CA VAL A 64 6.84 17.28 -4.98
C VAL A 64 6.39 16.43 -6.17
N GLU A 65 6.40 17.03 -7.37
CA GLU A 65 6.18 16.32 -8.62
C GLU A 65 7.43 16.40 -9.50
N ARG A 66 7.90 15.26 -9.99
CA ARG A 66 9.07 15.14 -10.88
C ARG A 66 8.70 14.25 -12.05
N GLU A 67 8.78 14.79 -13.27
CA GLU A 67 8.44 14.09 -14.52
C GLU A 67 7.09 13.34 -14.47
N GLY A 68 6.06 13.96 -13.85
CA GLY A 68 4.72 13.38 -13.71
C GLY A 68 4.53 12.38 -12.56
N VAL A 69 5.58 12.08 -11.79
CA VAL A 69 5.51 11.24 -10.59
C VAL A 69 5.46 12.13 -9.35
N ARG A 70 4.49 11.87 -8.46
CA ARG A 70 4.29 12.63 -7.22
C ARG A 70 4.86 11.87 -6.03
N TYR A 71 5.63 12.58 -5.22
CA TYR A 71 6.33 12.06 -4.04
C TYR A 71 5.89 12.78 -2.77
N ALA A 72 5.97 12.08 -1.65
CA ALA A 72 5.96 12.66 -0.32
C ALA A 72 7.32 12.36 0.32
N ILE A 73 7.95 13.39 0.87
CA ILE A 73 9.28 13.33 1.50
C ILE A 73 9.12 13.80 2.94
N LYS A 74 9.40 12.92 3.90
CA LYS A 74 9.35 13.20 5.35
C LYS A 74 10.77 13.27 5.90
N GLU A 75 11.09 14.32 6.65
CA GLU A 75 12.38 14.50 7.32
C GLU A 75 12.37 13.83 8.70
N THR A 76 13.42 13.08 9.03
CA THR A 76 13.59 12.35 10.29
C THR A 76 15.07 12.01 10.51
N THR A 77 15.39 11.08 11.41
CA THR A 77 16.76 10.58 11.60
C THR A 77 17.11 9.52 10.56
N PRO A 78 18.40 9.32 10.21
CA PRO A 78 18.82 8.29 9.26
C PRO A 78 18.30 6.89 9.58
N HIS A 79 18.38 6.48 10.86
CA HIS A 79 17.91 5.17 11.30
C HIS A 79 16.39 5.00 11.15
N MET A 80 15.62 6.01 11.57
CA MET A 80 14.16 5.99 11.44
C MET A 80 13.74 5.96 9.98
N ALA A 81 14.43 6.70 9.11
CA ALA A 81 14.11 6.73 7.69
C ALA A 81 14.29 5.37 7.01
N GLU A 82 15.39 4.69 7.29
CA GLU A 82 15.65 3.35 6.76
C GLU A 82 14.66 2.33 7.31
N ARG A 83 14.39 2.38 8.62
CA ARG A 83 13.44 1.48 9.28
C ARG A 83 12.03 1.62 8.72
N GLU A 84 11.50 2.84 8.61
CA GLU A 84 10.14 3.05 8.10
C GLU A 84 10.00 2.58 6.64
N ILE A 85 10.98 2.84 5.78
CA ILE A 85 10.97 2.36 4.40
C ILE A 85 11.04 0.83 4.34
N ALA A 86 11.85 0.20 5.18
CA ALA A 86 11.90 -1.25 5.28
C ALA A 86 10.55 -1.82 5.74
N ASN A 87 9.92 -1.19 6.74
CA ASN A 87 8.61 -1.57 7.25
C ASN A 87 7.53 -1.44 6.17
N LEU A 88 7.44 -0.31 5.47
CA LEU A 88 6.50 -0.13 4.36
C LEU A 88 6.69 -1.16 3.24
N ARG A 89 7.93 -1.53 2.92
CA ARG A 89 8.21 -2.59 1.93
C ARG A 89 7.71 -3.95 2.39
N GLU A 90 7.88 -4.29 3.66
CA GLU A 90 7.37 -5.55 4.21
C GLU A 90 5.83 -5.56 4.27
N ILE A 91 5.22 -4.45 4.65
CA ILE A 91 3.75 -4.30 4.67
C ILE A 91 3.17 -4.44 3.26
N ASP A 92 3.81 -3.88 2.23
CA ASP A 92 3.42 -4.05 0.83
C ASP A 92 3.60 -5.50 0.35
N ARG A 93 4.69 -6.18 0.75
CA ARG A 93 4.90 -7.62 0.48
C ARG A 93 3.81 -8.48 1.11
N ARG A 94 3.35 -8.14 2.31
CA ARG A 94 2.22 -8.78 3.00
C ARG A 94 0.86 -8.40 2.41
N GLY A 95 0.81 -7.47 1.46
CA GLY A 95 -0.40 -7.10 0.73
C GLY A 95 -1.33 -6.12 1.43
N ILE A 96 -0.85 -5.51 2.52
CA ILE A 96 -1.63 -4.61 3.35
C ILE A 96 -1.67 -3.22 2.73
N SER A 97 -2.72 -2.46 3.05
CA SER A 97 -2.90 -1.10 2.56
C SER A 97 -1.98 -0.11 3.27
N ALA A 98 -0.87 0.30 2.64
CA ALA A 98 0.04 1.31 3.16
C ALA A 98 0.53 2.28 2.07
N LEU A 99 1.25 3.33 2.47
CA LEU A 99 2.00 4.17 1.53
C LEU A 99 2.99 3.35 0.72
N SER A 100 3.14 3.69 -0.56
CA SER A 100 4.05 2.97 -1.45
C SER A 100 5.48 3.46 -1.25
N PRO A 101 6.41 2.62 -0.74
CA PRO A 101 7.78 3.05 -0.46
C PRO A 101 8.56 3.29 -1.76
N VAL A 102 9.37 4.34 -1.78
CA VAL A 102 10.35 4.62 -2.84
C VAL A 102 11.75 4.32 -2.32
N GLY A 103 12.13 4.91 -1.19
CA GLY A 103 13.41 4.67 -0.55
C GLY A 103 13.72 5.68 0.54
N SER A 104 14.92 5.62 1.09
CA SER A 104 15.44 6.61 2.02
C SER A 104 16.60 7.41 1.43
N VAL A 105 16.80 8.63 1.93
CA VAL A 105 17.96 9.47 1.63
C VAL A 105 18.62 9.84 2.95
N ILE A 106 19.95 9.77 2.99
CA ILE A 106 20.75 10.16 4.17
C ILE A 106 21.69 11.27 3.75
N VAL A 107 21.68 12.37 4.49
CA VAL A 107 22.53 13.53 4.26
C VAL A 107 23.45 13.66 5.45
N SER A 108 24.75 13.49 5.22
CA SER A 108 25.74 13.66 6.29
C SER A 108 25.93 15.13 6.63
N ALA A 109 25.89 15.48 7.91
CA ALA A 109 26.14 16.83 8.38
C ALA A 109 27.08 16.86 9.59
N PRO A 110 27.76 17.98 9.86
CA PRO A 110 28.62 18.11 11.03
C PRO A 110 27.85 17.82 12.33
N PRO A 111 28.49 17.21 13.35
CA PRO A 111 27.87 16.98 14.65
C PRO A 111 27.38 18.30 15.27
N ILE A 112 26.20 18.26 15.87
CA ILE A 112 25.58 19.42 16.53
C ILE A 112 25.98 19.37 18.00
N LEU A 113 26.52 20.48 18.50
CA LEU A 113 26.84 20.64 19.90
C LEU A 113 25.56 20.85 20.72
N LEU A 114 25.33 20.06 21.76
CA LEU A 114 24.24 20.25 22.70
C LEU A 114 24.52 21.46 23.61
N GLU A 115 23.49 22.27 23.84
CA GLU A 115 23.58 23.45 24.73
C GLU A 115 23.82 23.04 26.18
N GLU A 116 23.22 21.94 26.61
CA GLU A 116 23.45 21.36 27.93
C GLU A 116 24.74 20.52 27.90
N LYS A 117 25.65 20.82 28.84
CA LYS A 117 26.83 19.99 29.07
C LYS A 117 26.37 18.66 29.65
N GLY A 118 26.97 17.57 29.19
CA GLY A 118 26.72 16.25 29.73
C GLY A 118 27.01 16.17 31.23
N PRO A 119 26.65 15.06 31.90
CA PRO A 119 26.83 14.85 33.35
C PRO A 119 28.25 15.12 33.86
N ASN A 120 29.24 15.12 32.96
CA ASN A 120 30.66 15.24 33.23
C ASN A 120 31.18 16.69 33.00
N GLY A 121 30.30 17.64 32.66
CA GLY A 121 30.68 19.00 32.28
C GLY A 121 31.36 19.11 30.90
N LEU A 122 31.37 18.02 30.13
CA LEU A 122 31.92 17.96 28.78
C LEU A 122 30.86 18.36 27.74
N PRO A 123 31.27 18.99 26.63
CA PRO A 123 30.36 19.26 25.52
C PRO A 123 29.92 17.93 24.89
N GLU A 124 28.60 17.69 24.84
CA GLU A 124 28.03 16.53 24.16
C GLU A 124 27.66 16.92 22.72
N TYR A 125 27.89 15.99 21.79
CA TYR A 125 27.56 16.17 20.38
C TYR A 125 26.56 15.10 19.97
N ILE A 126 25.52 15.50 19.25
CA ILE A 126 24.63 14.59 18.54
C ILE A 126 25.01 14.59 17.06
N SER A 127 24.68 13.49 16.37
CA SER A 127 24.85 13.45 14.91
C SER A 127 23.99 14.55 14.26
N GLY A 128 24.58 15.32 13.35
CA GLY A 128 23.85 16.26 12.50
C GLY A 128 23.24 15.59 11.27
N ASP A 129 23.50 14.30 11.06
CA ASP A 129 23.02 13.56 9.91
C ASP A 129 21.49 13.56 9.85
N ARG A 130 20.95 13.81 8.66
CA ARG A 130 19.51 13.84 8.41
C ARG A 130 19.09 12.64 7.58
N GLY A 131 17.94 12.07 7.92
CA GLY A 131 17.28 11.02 7.17
C GLY A 131 16.00 11.51 6.53
N TYR A 132 15.68 10.97 5.36
CA TYR A 132 14.44 11.30 4.67
C TYR A 132 13.76 10.03 4.20
N THR A 133 12.47 9.88 4.46
CA THR A 133 11.64 8.83 3.84
C THR A 133 10.96 9.37 2.61
N VAL A 134 11.08 8.63 1.51
CA VAL A 134 10.44 8.96 0.25
C VAL A 134 9.39 7.89 -0.06
N THR A 135 8.15 8.33 -0.24
CA THR A 135 7.04 7.49 -0.68
C THR A 135 6.38 8.09 -1.93
N LYS A 136 5.64 7.28 -2.68
CA LYS A 136 4.76 7.83 -3.72
C LYS A 136 3.56 8.49 -3.02
N LEU A 137 3.21 9.68 -3.49
CA LEU A 137 2.02 10.37 -2.99
C LEU A 137 0.78 9.56 -3.34
N ALA A 138 0.02 9.14 -2.32
CA ALA A 138 -1.20 8.38 -2.52
C ALA A 138 -2.27 9.24 -3.23
N PRO A 139 -2.81 8.80 -4.38
CA PRO A 139 -3.79 9.60 -5.11
C PRO A 139 -5.17 9.54 -4.44
N ARG A 140 -5.90 10.66 -4.47
CA ARG A 140 -7.31 10.76 -4.03
C ARG A 140 -7.53 10.29 -2.59
N VAL A 141 -6.60 10.65 -1.71
CA VAL A 141 -6.71 10.40 -0.27
C VAL A 141 -7.08 11.67 0.49
N ILE A 142 -7.74 11.47 1.61
CA ILE A 142 -8.14 12.51 2.55
C ILE A 142 -7.39 12.23 3.86
N PRO A 143 -6.47 13.11 4.30
CA PRO A 143 -5.88 13.01 5.62
C PRO A 143 -6.90 13.32 6.73
N HIS A 144 -6.63 12.79 7.92
CA HIS A 144 -7.55 12.79 9.05
C HIS A 144 -8.14 14.17 9.39
N VAL A 145 -7.33 15.23 9.46
CA VAL A 145 -7.78 16.60 9.78
C VAL A 145 -8.92 17.08 8.88
N LEU A 146 -8.96 16.62 7.63
CA LEU A 146 -10.00 17.00 6.69
C LEU A 146 -11.26 16.14 6.78
N LEU A 147 -11.16 14.94 7.36
CA LEU A 147 -12.33 14.07 7.55
C LEU A 147 -13.37 14.75 8.43
N TYR A 148 -12.91 15.53 9.41
CA TYR A 148 -13.75 16.25 10.35
C TYR A 148 -14.30 17.58 9.81
N ARG A 149 -13.80 18.05 8.66
CA ARG A 149 -14.37 19.21 7.92
C ARG A 149 -15.50 18.80 6.97
N VAL A 150 -15.70 17.50 6.79
CA VAL A 150 -16.87 16.92 6.11
C VAL A 150 -17.95 16.68 7.17
N PRO A 151 -19.26 16.86 6.87
CA PRO A 151 -20.31 16.59 7.84
C PRO A 151 -20.15 15.19 8.44
N PHE A 152 -19.81 15.15 9.73
CA PHE A 152 -19.46 13.94 10.47
C PHE A 152 -20.72 13.18 10.90
N THR A 153 -21.62 12.95 9.94
CA THR A 153 -22.83 12.18 10.18
C THR A 153 -22.47 10.79 10.69
N ARG A 154 -23.29 10.23 11.58
CA ARG A 154 -23.12 8.88 12.13
C ARG A 154 -22.82 7.83 11.05
N LYS A 155 -23.43 7.98 9.86
CA LYS A 155 -23.20 7.09 8.70
C LYS A 155 -21.77 7.21 8.15
N THR A 156 -21.25 8.42 8.00
CA THR A 156 -19.89 8.66 7.51
C THR A 156 -18.85 8.16 8.51
N LYS A 157 -19.01 8.47 9.81
CA LYS A 157 -18.11 7.98 10.87
C LYS A 157 -17.97 6.46 10.81
N ARG A 158 -19.11 5.76 10.82
CA ARG A 158 -19.15 4.30 10.78
C ARG A 158 -18.48 3.69 9.56
N ARG A 159 -18.56 4.35 8.40
CA ARG A 159 -17.86 3.88 7.19
C ARG A 159 -16.34 4.06 7.30
N ILE A 160 -15.88 5.16 7.87
CA ILE A 160 -14.45 5.41 8.13
C ILE A 160 -13.92 4.40 9.16
N LEU A 161 -14.58 4.28 10.32
CA LEU A 161 -14.23 3.32 11.36
C LEU A 161 -14.27 1.87 10.84
N SER A 162 -15.24 1.53 9.97
CA SER A 162 -15.25 0.22 9.31
C SER A 162 -14.02 -0.01 8.43
N ALA A 163 -13.58 1.00 7.67
CA ALA A 163 -12.40 0.90 6.83
C ALA A 163 -11.12 0.76 7.66
N ILE A 164 -11.04 1.42 8.81
CA ILE A 164 -9.94 1.32 9.78
C ILE A 164 -9.95 -0.06 10.46
N ALA A 165 -11.12 -0.55 10.88
CA ALA A 165 -11.24 -1.90 11.41
C ALA A 165 -10.73 -2.95 10.40
N ILE A 166 -11.04 -2.79 9.11
CA ILE A 166 -10.48 -3.66 8.06
C ILE A 166 -8.95 -3.57 8.04
N LEU A 167 -8.37 -2.36 8.05
CA LEU A 167 -6.91 -2.18 8.08
C LEU A 167 -6.27 -2.83 9.32
N LEU A 168 -6.87 -2.68 10.50
CA LEU A 168 -6.39 -3.33 11.73
C LEU A 168 -6.45 -4.85 11.63
N VAL A 169 -7.54 -5.41 11.10
CA VAL A 169 -7.61 -6.87 10.89
C VAL A 169 -6.56 -7.30 9.85
N GLU A 170 -6.35 -6.55 8.75
CA GLU A 170 -5.27 -6.86 7.79
C GLU A 170 -3.91 -6.93 8.46
N LEU A 171 -3.55 -5.88 9.22
CA LEU A 171 -2.28 -5.80 9.93
C LEU A 171 -2.14 -7.02 10.87
N HIS A 172 -3.09 -7.20 11.76
CA HIS A 172 -3.02 -8.24 12.79
C HIS A 172 -3.03 -9.67 12.22
N GLU A 173 -3.85 -9.95 11.21
CA GLU A 173 -3.93 -11.29 10.62
C GLU A 173 -2.69 -11.63 9.77
N HIS A 174 -2.01 -10.62 9.23
CA HIS A 174 -0.74 -10.78 8.53
C HIS A 174 0.46 -10.56 9.44
N GLY A 175 0.29 -10.61 10.76
CA GLY A 175 1.41 -10.58 11.71
C GLY A 175 2.10 -9.23 11.84
N VAL A 176 1.40 -8.14 11.59
CA VAL A 176 1.89 -6.77 11.73
C VAL A 176 1.23 -6.16 12.96
N TYR A 177 2.02 -5.87 13.98
CA TYR A 177 1.62 -5.08 15.14
C TYR A 177 1.91 -3.61 14.85
N TRP A 178 0.97 -2.72 15.10
CA TRP A 178 1.10 -1.31 14.72
C TRP A 178 1.93 -0.53 15.75
N GLY A 179 1.66 -0.70 17.04
CA GLY A 179 2.40 -0.07 18.13
C GLY A 179 1.92 1.34 18.49
N ASP A 180 1.74 2.23 17.50
CA ASP A 180 1.17 3.58 17.67
C ASP A 180 0.03 3.84 16.67
N PRO A 181 -1.08 3.06 16.76
CA PRO A 181 -2.22 3.25 15.88
C PRO A 181 -2.93 4.56 16.24
N SER A 182 -3.00 5.47 15.28
CA SER A 182 -3.73 6.74 15.41
C SER A 182 -4.47 7.06 14.13
N LEU A 183 -5.56 7.83 14.22
CA LEU A 183 -6.23 8.31 13.01
C LEU A 183 -5.32 9.26 12.23
N ALA A 184 -4.42 9.99 12.90
CA ALA A 184 -3.37 10.78 12.26
C ALA A 184 -2.47 9.97 11.32
N ASN A 185 -2.20 8.72 11.67
CA ASN A 185 -1.39 7.77 10.90
C ASN A 185 -2.21 7.01 9.84
N VAL A 186 -3.43 7.46 9.52
CA VAL A 186 -4.31 6.87 8.50
C VAL A 186 -4.68 7.87 7.41
N LEU A 187 -4.54 7.43 6.16
CA LEU A 187 -5.11 8.10 5.00
C LEU A 187 -6.37 7.39 4.53
N ILE A 188 -7.43 8.15 4.27
CA ILE A 188 -8.69 7.60 3.77
C ILE A 188 -8.80 7.83 2.27
N ARG A 189 -8.86 6.76 1.49
CA ARG A 189 -9.15 6.81 0.05
C ARG A 189 -10.65 6.64 -0.17
N ILE A 190 -11.25 7.58 -0.89
CA ILE A 190 -12.65 7.50 -1.31
C ILE A 190 -12.70 7.31 -2.83
N ALA A 191 -13.31 6.21 -3.28
CA ALA A 191 -13.53 5.92 -4.68
C ALA A 191 -15.01 5.56 -4.89
N GLY A 192 -15.82 6.57 -5.23
CA GLY A 192 -17.27 6.43 -5.30
C GLY A 192 -17.85 6.01 -3.95
N GLN A 193 -18.49 4.84 -3.88
CA GLN A 193 -19.07 4.31 -2.65
C GLN A 193 -18.07 3.52 -1.78
N ARG A 194 -16.84 3.29 -2.25
CA ARG A 194 -15.82 2.54 -1.49
C ARG A 194 -14.94 3.48 -0.68
N ILE A 195 -14.76 3.15 0.59
CA ILE A 195 -13.82 3.80 1.50
C ILE A 195 -12.76 2.77 1.90
N GLN A 196 -11.50 3.17 1.83
CA GLN A 196 -10.36 2.33 2.21
C GLN A 196 -9.43 3.13 3.12
N ALA A 197 -9.03 2.53 4.24
CA ALA A 197 -7.95 3.05 5.08
C ALA A 197 -6.60 2.58 4.55
N ILE A 198 -5.60 3.44 4.66
CA ILE A 198 -4.23 3.23 4.23
C ILE A 198 -3.33 3.65 5.39
N LEU A 199 -2.45 2.76 5.82
CA LEU A 199 -1.41 3.05 6.80
C LEU A 199 -0.46 4.11 6.24
N ALA A 200 -0.36 5.24 6.95
CA ALA A 200 0.47 6.38 6.54
C ALA A 200 1.83 6.38 7.23
N ASP A 201 1.90 5.90 8.46
CA ASP A 201 3.12 5.82 9.25
C ASP A 201 3.36 4.38 9.70
N ALA A 202 4.57 3.88 9.43
CA ALA A 202 4.98 2.52 9.77
C ALA A 202 6.21 2.49 10.69
N GLU A 203 6.56 3.60 11.33
CA GLU A 203 7.75 3.73 12.17
C GLU A 203 7.78 2.73 13.34
N THR A 204 6.66 2.61 14.06
CA THR A 204 6.52 1.80 15.26
C THR A 204 6.13 0.35 15.00
N VAL A 205 5.96 -0.03 13.72
CA VAL A 205 5.50 -1.35 13.34
C VAL A 205 6.51 -2.44 13.72
N GLU A 206 5.97 -3.55 14.22
CA GLU A 206 6.71 -4.79 14.47
C GLU A 206 6.10 -5.97 13.71
N PHE A 207 6.98 -6.90 13.31
CA PHE A 207 6.62 -8.02 12.47
C PHE A 207 6.74 -9.36 13.18
N PHE A 208 5.69 -10.17 13.03
CA PHE A 208 5.58 -11.53 13.52
C PHE A 208 5.40 -12.50 12.34
N PRO A 209 5.84 -13.77 12.49
CA PRO A 209 5.71 -14.79 11.44
C PRO A 209 4.27 -15.26 11.23
N GLY A 210 3.42 -15.11 12.25
CA GLY A 210 2.01 -15.46 12.21
C GLY A 210 1.12 -14.32 12.68
N PRO A 211 -0.20 -14.53 12.76
CA PRO A 211 -1.12 -13.52 13.25
C PRO A 211 -0.70 -12.98 14.62
N VAL A 212 -0.85 -11.68 14.83
CA VAL A 212 -0.58 -11.00 16.11
C VAL A 212 -1.37 -11.69 17.23
N ASN A 213 -0.80 -11.78 18.43
CA ASN A 213 -1.47 -12.40 19.59
C ASN A 213 -2.60 -11.51 20.13
N GLU A 214 -3.48 -12.04 20.99
CA GLU A 214 -4.64 -11.27 21.45
C GLU A 214 -4.27 -10.06 22.31
N GLY A 215 -3.23 -10.16 23.14
CA GLY A 215 -2.79 -9.06 24.01
C GLY A 215 -2.33 -7.84 23.21
N LEU A 216 -1.46 -8.05 22.21
CA LEU A 216 -0.98 -6.98 21.33
C LEU A 216 -2.10 -6.39 20.46
N ARG A 217 -3.06 -7.21 20.01
CA ARG A 217 -4.24 -6.71 19.28
C ARG A 217 -5.10 -5.79 20.15
N GLN A 218 -5.30 -6.18 21.41
CA GLN A 218 -6.10 -5.40 22.33
C GLN A 218 -5.38 -4.08 22.67
N GLN A 219 -4.06 -4.12 22.84
CA GLN A 219 -3.23 -2.92 22.99
C GLN A 219 -3.36 -1.98 21.78
N ASP A 220 -3.27 -2.47 20.55
CA ASP A 220 -3.47 -1.62 19.35
C ASP A 220 -4.89 -1.02 19.30
N LEU A 221 -5.92 -1.77 19.71
CA LEU A 221 -7.29 -1.25 19.76
C LEU A 221 -7.48 -0.17 20.82
N GLU A 222 -6.91 -0.38 22.02
CA GLU A 222 -6.96 0.57 23.14
C GLU A 222 -6.21 1.86 22.81
N SER A 223 -4.97 1.76 22.35
CA SER A 223 -4.16 2.92 21.90
C SER A 223 -4.86 3.71 20.80
N PHE A 224 -5.50 3.03 19.84
CA PHE A 224 -6.28 3.72 18.81
C PHE A 224 -7.50 4.44 19.37
N GLY A 225 -8.20 3.82 20.33
CA GLY A 225 -9.33 4.43 21.02
C GLY A 225 -8.95 5.72 21.75
N GLU A 226 -7.89 5.66 22.54
CA GLU A 226 -7.34 6.83 23.24
C GLU A 226 -6.95 7.93 22.26
N SER A 227 -6.18 7.57 21.21
CA SER A 227 -5.76 8.51 20.18
C SER A 227 -6.95 9.18 19.47
N LEU A 228 -8.01 8.42 19.20
CA LEU A 228 -9.22 8.93 18.55
C LEU A 228 -9.93 9.97 19.43
N MET A 229 -9.96 9.77 20.75
CA MET A 229 -10.56 10.73 21.70
C MET A 229 -9.74 12.01 21.78
N TRP A 230 -8.42 11.90 21.95
CA TRP A 230 -7.53 13.06 21.97
C TRP A 230 -7.66 13.91 20.71
N GLN A 231 -7.66 13.28 19.53
CA GLN A 231 -7.78 13.99 18.26
C GLN A 231 -9.17 14.59 18.05
N ALA A 232 -10.23 13.97 18.58
CA ALA A 232 -11.57 14.54 18.55
C ALA A 232 -11.65 15.81 19.42
N GLU A 233 -11.03 15.81 20.60
CA GLU A 233 -10.98 16.97 21.49
C GLU A 233 -10.15 18.12 20.90
N ASP A 234 -8.97 17.84 20.35
CA ASP A 234 -8.15 18.85 19.67
C ASP A 234 -8.94 19.55 18.55
N LEU A 235 -9.74 18.78 17.82
CA LEU A 235 -10.57 19.30 16.74
C LEU A 235 -11.80 20.07 17.23
N ARG A 236 -12.45 19.60 18.30
CA ARG A 236 -13.55 20.32 18.96
C ARG A 236 -13.07 21.70 19.39
N TYR A 237 -11.89 21.75 20.04
CA TYR A 237 -11.24 22.98 20.44
C TYR A 237 -10.89 23.87 19.23
N ALA A 238 -10.28 23.31 18.18
CA ALA A 238 -9.93 24.06 16.97
C ALA A 238 -11.15 24.60 16.19
N GLN A 239 -12.32 23.97 16.33
CA GLN A 239 -13.59 24.45 15.75
C GLN A 239 -14.34 25.43 16.66
N GLY A 240 -13.87 25.67 17.89
CA GLY A 240 -14.54 26.52 18.87
C GLY A 240 -15.89 25.96 19.31
N LEU A 241 -16.05 24.63 19.28
CA LEU A 241 -17.29 23.97 19.71
C LEU A 241 -17.36 23.91 21.25
N PRO A 242 -18.56 23.94 21.84
CA PRO A 242 -18.77 23.79 23.29
C PRO A 242 -18.16 22.51 23.87
N GLU A 243 -17.88 22.47 25.17
CA GLU A 243 -17.34 21.29 25.86
C GLU A 243 -18.32 20.11 25.93
N ASP A 244 -19.62 20.38 25.85
CA ASP A 244 -20.67 19.34 25.81
C ASP A 244 -20.87 18.73 24.41
N GLU A 245 -20.20 19.26 23.39
CA GLU A 245 -20.29 18.73 22.03
C GLU A 245 -19.23 17.65 21.76
N GLU A 246 -19.63 16.39 21.88
CA GLU A 246 -18.78 15.23 21.58
C GLU A 246 -18.77 14.91 20.06
N LEU A 247 -17.65 15.21 19.39
CA LEU A 247 -17.46 14.86 17.97
C LEU A 247 -17.33 13.34 17.75
N ILE A 248 -16.71 12.65 18.70
CA ILE A 248 -16.60 11.20 18.81
C ILE A 248 -17.02 10.82 20.22
N ASP A 249 -17.84 9.78 20.36
CA ASP A 249 -18.27 9.27 21.66
C ASP A 249 -17.82 7.81 21.87
N ASP A 250 -18.02 7.29 23.08
CA ASP A 250 -17.77 5.88 23.40
C ASP A 250 -18.52 4.89 22.49
N LYS A 251 -19.67 5.29 21.90
CA LYS A 251 -20.44 4.41 21.01
C LYS A 251 -19.72 4.23 19.68
N ASP A 252 -19.01 5.25 19.21
CA ASP A 252 -18.17 5.17 18.02
C ASP A 252 -16.96 4.24 18.27
N PHE A 253 -16.30 4.33 19.42
CA PHE A 253 -15.22 3.41 19.78
C PHE A 253 -15.71 1.96 19.91
N ARG A 254 -16.79 1.72 20.67
CA ARG A 254 -17.40 0.37 20.77
C ARG A 254 -17.83 -0.19 19.40
N TYR A 255 -18.26 0.68 18.48
CA TYR A 255 -18.58 0.28 17.12
C TYR A 255 -17.34 -0.22 16.36
N LEU A 256 -16.20 0.46 16.49
CA LEU A 256 -14.94 0.03 15.89
C LEU A 256 -14.54 -1.36 16.42
N GLU A 257 -14.52 -1.54 17.75
CA GLU A 257 -14.16 -2.82 18.38
C GLU A 257 -15.09 -3.95 17.93
N GLN A 258 -16.40 -3.72 17.97
CA GLN A 258 -17.38 -4.70 17.53
C GLN A 258 -17.18 -5.05 16.05
N ARG A 259 -16.93 -4.06 15.21
CA ARG A 259 -16.72 -4.28 13.78
C ARG A 259 -15.43 -5.06 13.52
N TYR A 260 -14.35 -4.74 14.22
CA TYR A 260 -13.09 -5.47 14.18
C TYR A 260 -13.29 -6.95 14.56
N ARG A 261 -13.98 -7.22 15.69
CA ARG A 261 -14.27 -8.59 16.15
C ARG A 261 -15.09 -9.39 15.14
N ILE A 262 -16.12 -8.78 14.55
CA ILE A 262 -16.95 -9.40 13.49
C ILE A 262 -16.10 -9.70 12.25
N LEU A 263 -15.36 -8.72 11.74
CA LEU A 263 -14.52 -8.88 10.54
C LEU A 263 -13.46 -9.97 10.73
N ARG A 264 -12.85 -10.04 11.92
CA ARG A 264 -11.88 -11.10 12.24
C ARG A 264 -12.53 -12.48 12.27
N ARG A 265 -13.73 -12.59 12.84
CA ARG A 265 -14.48 -13.86 12.82
C ARG A 265 -14.81 -14.26 11.38
N GLU A 266 -15.31 -13.33 10.57
CA GLU A 266 -15.59 -13.53 9.15
C GLU A 266 -14.33 -13.95 8.39
N HIS A 267 -13.19 -13.29 8.63
CA HIS A 267 -11.90 -13.65 8.04
C HIS A 267 -11.48 -15.08 8.36
N ARG A 268 -11.53 -15.47 9.64
CA ARG A 268 -11.23 -16.84 10.06
C ARG A 268 -12.17 -17.84 9.41
N GLN A 269 -13.47 -17.55 9.39
CA GLN A 269 -14.47 -18.41 8.75
C GLN A 269 -14.24 -18.56 7.25
N LEU A 270 -13.83 -17.50 6.54
CA LEU A 270 -13.46 -17.59 5.13
C LEU A 270 -12.20 -18.44 4.93
N HIS A 271 -11.19 -18.31 5.77
CA HIS A 271 -10.00 -19.15 5.73
C HIS A 271 -10.36 -20.64 5.92
N TYR A 272 -11.20 -20.96 6.90
CA TYR A 272 -11.70 -22.32 7.11
C TYR A 272 -12.64 -22.80 6.01
N SER A 273 -13.56 -21.95 5.54
CA SER A 273 -14.53 -22.29 4.51
C SER A 273 -13.89 -22.42 3.15
N LEU A 274 -12.81 -21.73 2.81
CA LEU A 274 -12.09 -21.96 1.56
C LEU A 274 -11.18 -23.20 1.65
N ALA A 275 -10.70 -23.52 2.85
CA ALA A 275 -10.04 -24.80 3.12
C ALA A 275 -11.02 -25.99 3.12
N SER A 276 -12.31 -25.77 3.47
CA SER A 276 -13.33 -26.81 3.60
C SER A 276 -14.42 -26.82 2.53
N ALA A 277 -14.53 -25.76 1.71
CA ALA A 277 -15.58 -25.62 0.70
C ALA A 277 -15.50 -26.78 -0.26
N THR A 278 -16.55 -27.58 -0.25
CA THR A 278 -16.70 -28.71 -1.15
C THR A 278 -16.90 -28.16 -2.56
N ARG A 279 -16.04 -28.60 -3.48
CA ARG A 279 -16.08 -28.51 -4.96
C ARG A 279 -17.36 -27.92 -5.58
N PHE A 280 -18.52 -28.43 -5.18
CA PHE A 280 -19.84 -28.11 -5.72
C PHE A 280 -20.34 -26.67 -5.45
N GLN A 281 -20.11 -26.10 -4.26
CA GLN A 281 -20.63 -24.76 -3.92
C GLN A 281 -19.86 -23.65 -4.65
N PHE A 282 -18.57 -23.85 -4.87
CA PHE A 282 -17.73 -22.94 -5.63
C PHE A 282 -17.97 -23.05 -7.14
N GLN A 283 -18.23 -24.27 -7.61
CA GLN A 283 -18.59 -24.56 -9.00
C GLN A 283 -19.90 -23.89 -9.42
N HIS A 284 -20.96 -24.03 -8.61
CA HIS A 284 -22.25 -23.39 -8.91
C HIS A 284 -22.15 -21.85 -8.92
N MET A 285 -21.27 -21.29 -8.09
CA MET A 285 -20.99 -19.85 -8.07
C MET A 285 -20.27 -19.38 -9.35
N LEU A 286 -19.30 -20.16 -9.85
CA LEU A 286 -18.52 -19.83 -11.06
C LEU A 286 -19.33 -20.01 -12.36
N GLU A 287 -20.13 -21.08 -12.46
CA GLU A 287 -21.02 -21.34 -13.60
C GLU A 287 -22.12 -20.26 -13.70
N THR A 288 -22.75 -19.89 -12.58
CA THR A 288 -23.78 -18.81 -12.55
C THR A 288 -23.20 -17.43 -12.92
N LEU A 289 -21.92 -17.18 -12.64
CA LEU A 289 -21.24 -15.92 -12.96
C LEU A 289 -20.82 -15.83 -14.43
N ASN A 290 -20.42 -16.95 -15.04
CA ASN A 290 -20.01 -17.02 -16.46
C ASN A 290 -21.21 -17.05 -17.41
N GLU A 291 -22.28 -17.79 -17.09
CA GLU A 291 -23.44 -17.95 -17.98
C GLU A 291 -24.25 -16.66 -18.17
N ARG A 292 -24.16 -15.71 -17.22
CA ARG A 292 -24.98 -14.49 -17.24
C ARG A 292 -24.29 -13.26 -17.82
N GLY A 293 -23.02 -13.35 -18.25
CA GLY A 293 -22.31 -12.22 -18.87
C GLY A 293 -22.27 -10.94 -18.02
N ILE A 294 -22.37 -11.08 -16.68
CA ILE A 294 -22.52 -9.95 -15.76
C ILE A 294 -21.16 -9.30 -15.56
N SER A 295 -21.01 -8.08 -16.11
CA SER A 295 -19.90 -7.18 -15.82
C SER A 295 -19.77 -6.96 -14.30
N LEU A 296 -18.53 -7.05 -13.81
CA LEU A 296 -18.08 -6.93 -12.40
C LEU A 296 -18.44 -5.60 -11.68
N LEU A 297 -19.37 -4.81 -12.22
CA LEU A 297 -19.70 -3.47 -11.72
C LEU A 297 -21.17 -3.26 -11.36
N GLY A 298 -22.06 -4.25 -11.41
CA GLY A 298 -23.42 -3.99 -10.95
C GLY A 298 -24.35 -5.17 -10.79
N ILE A 299 -24.28 -5.90 -9.66
CA ILE A 299 -25.47 -6.54 -9.07
C ILE A 299 -25.38 -6.50 -7.53
N GLY A 300 -26.36 -5.83 -6.91
CA GLY A 300 -27.09 -6.28 -5.71
C GLY A 300 -26.32 -6.70 -4.45
N GLY A 301 -25.82 -5.73 -3.68
CA GLY A 301 -26.10 -5.59 -2.24
C GLY A 301 -25.69 -6.68 -1.23
N GLN A 302 -26.29 -7.87 -1.27
CA GLN A 302 -26.28 -8.79 -0.10
C GLN A 302 -25.43 -10.04 -0.29
N THR A 303 -25.49 -10.74 -1.43
CA THR A 303 -24.67 -11.94 -1.66
C THR A 303 -23.20 -11.57 -1.91
N PHE A 304 -22.95 -10.39 -2.50
CA PHE A 304 -21.61 -9.84 -2.63
C PHE A 304 -21.00 -9.46 -1.28
N GLN A 305 -21.79 -9.12 -0.26
CA GLN A 305 -21.24 -8.78 1.07
C GLN A 305 -20.63 -9.99 1.79
N GLN A 306 -21.08 -11.22 1.51
CA GLN A 306 -20.46 -12.42 2.09
C GLN A 306 -19.12 -12.78 1.42
N PHE A 307 -18.93 -12.44 0.15
CA PHE A 307 -17.69 -12.71 -0.61
C PHE A 307 -16.77 -11.48 -0.75
N ALA A 308 -17.26 -10.26 -0.52
CA ALA A 308 -16.48 -9.02 -0.53
C ALA A 308 -15.73 -8.78 0.78
N THR A 309 -16.00 -9.57 1.83
CA THR A 309 -15.19 -9.59 3.06
C THR A 309 -13.99 -10.50 2.95
N VAL A 310 -13.46 -10.76 1.75
CA VAL A 310 -12.06 -11.18 1.66
C VAL A 310 -11.22 -9.97 1.99
N LEU A 311 -10.72 -10.00 3.23
CA LEU A 311 -9.70 -9.13 3.77
C LEU A 311 -8.66 -8.72 2.69
N PRO A 312 -8.53 -7.41 2.38
CA PRO A 312 -7.58 -6.86 1.43
C PRO A 312 -6.08 -7.18 1.67
N GLY A 313 -5.67 -8.43 1.45
CA GLY A 313 -4.30 -8.96 1.63
C GLY A 313 -4.26 -10.49 1.58
N TRP A 314 -5.38 -11.12 1.96
CA TRP A 314 -5.55 -12.58 1.97
C TRP A 314 -5.13 -13.27 0.67
N TYR A 315 -5.51 -12.72 -0.50
CA TYR A 315 -5.15 -13.32 -1.79
C TYR A 315 -3.64 -13.37 -2.00
N GLN A 316 -2.90 -12.34 -1.59
CA GLN A 316 -1.44 -12.28 -1.75
C GLN A 316 -0.78 -13.32 -0.86
N ARG A 317 -1.18 -13.37 0.41
CA ARG A 317 -0.72 -14.40 1.35
C ARG A 317 -1.01 -15.81 0.83
N ARG A 318 -2.24 -16.07 0.38
CA ARG A 318 -2.62 -17.40 -0.10
C ARG A 318 -1.84 -17.79 -1.35
N ILE A 319 -1.60 -16.87 -2.28
CA ILE A 319 -0.74 -17.12 -3.45
C ILE A 319 0.69 -17.42 -3.01
N HIS A 320 1.22 -16.67 -2.06
CA HIS A 320 2.56 -16.93 -1.50
C HIS A 320 2.65 -18.31 -0.85
N GLU A 321 1.67 -18.72 -0.05
CA GLU A 321 1.61 -20.07 0.55
C GLU A 321 1.56 -21.17 -0.52
N LEU A 322 0.87 -20.94 -1.64
CA LEU A 322 0.72 -21.93 -2.70
C LEU A 322 1.94 -22.04 -3.63
N LEU A 323 2.60 -20.91 -3.91
CA LEU A 323 3.56 -20.77 -5.01
C LEU A 323 4.91 -20.16 -4.62
N ASP A 324 5.05 -19.65 -3.40
CA ASP A 324 6.23 -18.92 -2.93
C ASP A 324 6.58 -17.70 -3.80
N ILE A 325 5.54 -17.01 -4.30
CA ILE A 325 5.68 -15.80 -5.11
C ILE A 325 4.89 -14.64 -4.52
N HIS A 326 5.39 -13.42 -4.77
CA HIS A 326 4.69 -12.19 -4.44
C HIS A 326 3.96 -11.64 -5.67
N VAL A 327 2.64 -11.45 -5.56
CA VAL A 327 1.81 -10.84 -6.60
C VAL A 327 1.36 -9.45 -6.13
N PRO A 328 1.48 -8.40 -6.95
CA PRO A 328 0.98 -7.07 -6.60
C PRO A 328 -0.53 -7.09 -6.26
N ARG A 329 -0.91 -6.38 -5.20
CA ARG A 329 -2.27 -6.36 -4.62
C ARG A 329 -3.39 -6.18 -5.63
N LYS A 330 -3.22 -5.26 -6.59
CA LYS A 330 -4.20 -4.99 -7.65
C LYS A 330 -4.49 -6.19 -8.55
N TYR A 331 -3.61 -7.19 -8.59
CA TYR A 331 -3.74 -8.40 -9.39
C TYR A 331 -4.05 -9.66 -8.57
N ALA A 332 -3.80 -9.65 -7.27
CA ALA A 332 -3.83 -10.84 -6.43
C ALA A 332 -5.15 -11.62 -6.53
N ARG A 333 -6.30 -10.94 -6.47
CA ARG A 333 -7.61 -11.58 -6.62
C ARG A 333 -7.77 -12.26 -7.99
N ARG A 334 -7.40 -11.56 -9.07
CA ARG A 334 -7.52 -12.10 -10.44
C ARG A 334 -6.59 -13.30 -10.64
N PHE A 335 -5.39 -13.22 -10.09
CA PHE A 335 -4.40 -14.29 -10.11
C PHE A 335 -4.89 -15.54 -9.37
N TYR A 336 -5.38 -15.38 -8.14
CA TYR A 336 -5.93 -16.47 -7.34
C TYR A 336 -7.15 -17.11 -8.01
N ASN A 337 -8.06 -16.30 -8.56
CA ASN A 337 -9.20 -16.82 -9.31
C ASN A 337 -8.77 -17.65 -10.53
N THR A 338 -7.66 -17.30 -11.17
CA THR A 338 -7.13 -18.07 -12.31
C THR A 338 -6.64 -19.45 -11.86
N ILE A 339 -5.99 -19.54 -10.69
CA ILE A 339 -5.59 -20.82 -10.07
C ILE A 339 -6.82 -21.69 -9.80
N LEU A 340 -7.88 -21.11 -9.22
CA LEU A 340 -9.12 -21.84 -8.93
C LEU A 340 -9.79 -22.36 -10.22
N SER A 341 -9.87 -21.54 -11.26
CA SER A 341 -10.38 -21.98 -12.56
C SER A 341 -9.55 -23.12 -13.13
N HIS A 342 -8.22 -23.05 -13.02
CA HIS A 342 -7.34 -24.13 -13.47
C HIS A 342 -7.54 -25.43 -12.70
N GLN A 343 -7.65 -25.36 -11.37
CA GLN A 343 -7.94 -26.51 -10.52
C GLN A 343 -9.21 -27.24 -10.96
N TYR A 344 -10.25 -26.48 -11.30
CA TYR A 344 -11.51 -27.03 -11.80
C TYR A 344 -11.29 -27.81 -13.10
N HIS A 345 -10.69 -27.19 -14.12
CA HIS A 345 -10.44 -27.84 -15.40
C HIS A 345 -9.55 -29.07 -15.26
N LEU A 346 -8.48 -28.98 -14.47
CA LEU A 346 -7.57 -30.09 -14.23
C LEU A 346 -8.28 -31.25 -13.51
N SER A 347 -9.17 -30.94 -12.56
CA SER A 347 -9.97 -31.97 -11.86
C SER A 347 -10.99 -32.66 -12.77
N GLN A 348 -11.60 -31.92 -13.70
CA GLN A 348 -12.50 -32.51 -14.69
C GLN A 348 -11.73 -33.45 -15.64
N ASN A 349 -10.57 -33.00 -16.11
CA ASN A 349 -9.74 -33.77 -17.05
C ASN A 349 -9.16 -35.05 -16.41
N GLU A 350 -8.77 -35.01 -15.14
CA GLU A 350 -8.24 -36.18 -14.42
C GLU A 350 -9.36 -37.09 -13.86
N GLY A 351 -10.64 -36.70 -13.96
CA GLY A 351 -11.77 -37.48 -13.45
C GLY A 351 -11.84 -37.59 -11.92
N HIS A 352 -10.96 -36.88 -11.21
CA HIS A 352 -10.96 -36.78 -9.76
C HIS A 352 -10.43 -35.41 -9.33
N HIS A 353 -10.56 -35.10 -8.05
CA HIS A 353 -10.13 -33.79 -7.57
C HIS A 353 -8.64 -33.67 -7.35
N ILE A 354 -8.17 -32.48 -7.72
CA ILE A 354 -6.80 -32.05 -7.54
C ILE A 354 -6.75 -31.03 -6.41
N SER A 355 -5.77 -31.17 -5.52
CA SER A 355 -5.54 -30.17 -4.47
C SER A 355 -5.19 -28.82 -5.07
N LEU A 356 -5.51 -27.75 -4.34
CA LEU A 356 -5.24 -26.39 -4.79
C LEU A 356 -3.73 -26.15 -4.98
N GLU A 357 -2.90 -26.74 -4.13
CA GLU A 357 -1.44 -26.68 -4.18
C GLU A 357 -0.90 -27.31 -5.48
N ARG A 358 -1.42 -28.48 -5.86
CA ARG A 358 -1.03 -29.15 -7.11
C ARG A 358 -1.49 -28.36 -8.33
N ALA A 359 -2.73 -27.88 -8.31
CA ALA A 359 -3.28 -27.07 -9.40
C ALA A 359 -2.53 -25.74 -9.56
N ALA A 360 -2.18 -25.08 -8.47
CA ALA A 360 -1.41 -23.84 -8.50
C ALA A 360 -0.04 -24.08 -9.16
N LYS A 361 0.71 -25.09 -8.71
CA LYS A 361 2.05 -25.41 -9.26
C LYS A 361 1.97 -25.81 -10.73
N ASP A 362 0.98 -26.61 -11.11
CA ASP A 362 0.75 -27.01 -12.51
C ASP A 362 0.44 -25.80 -13.38
N TRP A 363 -0.53 -24.97 -12.99
CA TRP A 363 -0.90 -23.75 -13.70
C TRP A 363 0.29 -22.80 -13.84
N TYR A 364 1.01 -22.58 -12.75
CA TYR A 364 2.11 -21.63 -12.71
C TYR A 364 3.23 -22.05 -13.68
N THR A 365 3.60 -23.33 -13.64
CA THR A 365 4.72 -23.87 -14.43
C THR A 365 4.36 -24.02 -15.91
N ARG A 366 3.15 -24.50 -16.21
CA ARG A 366 2.76 -24.82 -17.60
C ARG A 366 2.18 -23.63 -18.36
N TYR A 367 1.55 -22.68 -17.68
CA TYR A 367 0.82 -21.60 -18.34
C TYR A 367 1.31 -20.21 -17.94
N HIS A 368 1.41 -19.92 -16.64
CA HIS A 368 1.75 -18.57 -16.19
C HIS A 368 3.18 -18.19 -16.56
N LEU A 369 4.16 -18.98 -16.10
CA LEU A 369 5.58 -18.68 -16.24
C LEU A 369 6.02 -18.55 -17.71
N PRO A 370 5.66 -19.47 -18.63
CA PRO A 370 6.02 -19.33 -20.04
C PRO A 370 5.42 -18.08 -20.69
N ALA A 371 4.16 -17.74 -20.37
CA ALA A 371 3.48 -16.59 -20.94
C ALA A 371 4.07 -15.27 -20.42
N ILE A 372 4.31 -15.12 -19.12
CA ILE A 372 4.85 -13.88 -18.56
C ILE A 372 6.30 -13.65 -19.01
N LEU A 373 7.12 -14.70 -19.14
CA LEU A 373 8.49 -14.59 -19.66
C LEU A 373 8.50 -14.15 -21.12
N PHE A 374 7.64 -14.74 -21.96
CA PHE A 374 7.49 -14.32 -23.35
C PHE A 374 7.09 -12.83 -23.46
N LEU A 375 6.12 -12.39 -22.67
CA LEU A 375 5.67 -10.99 -22.69
C LEU A 375 6.81 -10.04 -22.27
N ARG A 376 7.56 -10.39 -21.23
CA ARG A 376 8.69 -9.56 -20.75
C ARG A 376 9.76 -9.30 -21.82
N GLN A 377 9.93 -10.20 -22.79
CA GLN A 377 10.87 -9.99 -23.90
C GLN A 377 10.40 -8.91 -24.88
N HIS A 378 9.11 -8.58 -24.88
CA HIS A 378 8.50 -7.68 -25.86
C HIS A 378 7.90 -6.40 -25.25
N LEU A 379 7.88 -6.28 -23.92
CA LEU A 379 7.40 -5.08 -23.24
C LEU A 379 8.44 -3.96 -23.28
N THR A 380 7.99 -2.73 -23.51
CA THR A 380 8.85 -1.55 -23.38
C THR A 380 9.11 -1.22 -21.91
N LYS A 381 10.18 -0.47 -21.64
CA LYS A 381 10.49 0.02 -20.29
C LYS A 381 9.30 0.81 -19.73
N GLY A 382 8.84 0.43 -18.54
CA GLY A 382 7.75 1.09 -17.81
C GLY A 382 6.38 0.40 -17.93
N GLN A 383 6.21 -0.58 -18.82
CA GLN A 383 4.97 -1.35 -18.90
C GLN A 383 4.87 -2.38 -17.77
N ASP A 384 3.69 -2.51 -17.17
CA ASP A 384 3.41 -3.49 -16.11
C ASP A 384 3.22 -4.90 -16.72
N PRO A 385 4.12 -5.87 -16.45
CA PRO A 385 4.05 -7.18 -17.09
C PRO A 385 2.79 -7.97 -16.74
N LEU A 386 2.26 -7.83 -15.53
CA LEU A 386 1.05 -8.54 -15.13
C LEU A 386 -0.19 -7.94 -15.78
N GLN A 387 -0.22 -6.62 -15.99
CA GLN A 387 -1.29 -5.99 -16.78
C GLN A 387 -1.31 -6.55 -18.20
N ALA A 388 -0.14 -6.64 -18.86
CA ALA A 388 -0.02 -7.19 -20.19
C ALA A 388 -0.45 -8.66 -20.24
N TYR A 389 0.01 -9.46 -19.28
CA TYR A 389 -0.38 -10.86 -19.14
C TYR A 389 -1.88 -11.07 -19.04
N PHE A 390 -2.55 -10.34 -18.15
CA PHE A 390 -3.98 -10.47 -17.98
C PHE A 390 -4.77 -9.97 -19.20
N SER A 391 -4.26 -8.97 -19.90
CA SER A 391 -4.84 -8.48 -21.16
C SER A 391 -4.71 -9.54 -22.26
N PHE A 392 -3.55 -10.20 -22.35
CA PHE A 392 -3.31 -11.31 -23.28
C PHE A 392 -4.20 -12.52 -23.01
N LEU A 393 -4.40 -12.91 -21.74
CA LEU A 393 -5.34 -13.98 -21.39
C LEU A 393 -6.77 -13.65 -21.82
N GLU A 394 -7.21 -12.41 -21.61
CA GLU A 394 -8.53 -11.96 -22.02
C GLU A 394 -8.68 -11.96 -23.56
N TYR A 395 -7.64 -11.53 -24.27
CA TYR A 395 -7.57 -11.62 -25.73
C TYR A 395 -7.69 -13.08 -26.21
N ARG A 396 -6.90 -13.99 -25.64
CA ARG A 396 -6.93 -15.42 -26.00
C ARG A 396 -8.33 -16.01 -25.79
N TRP A 397 -8.96 -15.69 -24.67
CA TRP A 397 -10.34 -16.13 -24.39
C TRP A 397 -11.35 -15.60 -25.42
N LYS A 398 -11.27 -14.31 -25.79
CA LYS A 398 -12.12 -13.72 -26.84
C LYS A 398 -11.88 -14.38 -28.20
N LEU A 399 -10.65 -14.76 -28.50
CA LEU A 399 -10.31 -15.47 -29.74
C LEU A 399 -10.93 -16.87 -29.74
N SER A 400 -10.78 -17.62 -28.65
CA SER A 400 -11.42 -18.94 -28.46
C SER A 400 -12.93 -18.89 -28.64
N GLN A 401 -13.59 -17.84 -28.14
CA GLN A 401 -15.04 -17.66 -28.34
C GLN A 401 -15.41 -17.46 -29.82
N LYS A 402 -14.60 -16.73 -30.58
CA LYS A 402 -14.87 -16.47 -32.00
C LYS A 402 -14.71 -17.72 -32.86
N VAL A 403 -13.70 -18.55 -32.57
CA VAL A 403 -13.40 -19.75 -33.36
C VAL A 403 -14.15 -21.00 -32.88
N GLY A 404 -14.82 -20.93 -31.72
CA GLY A 404 -15.63 -22.02 -31.18
C GLY A 404 -14.85 -23.15 -30.53
N HIS A 405 -13.54 -22.99 -30.31
CA HIS A 405 -12.68 -23.95 -29.60
C HIS A 405 -11.59 -23.22 -28.79
N GLU A 406 -10.98 -23.89 -27.82
CA GLU A 406 -9.86 -23.29 -27.07
C GLU A 406 -8.66 -23.06 -28.00
N VAL A 407 -8.18 -21.82 -28.04
CA VAL A 407 -6.95 -21.45 -28.75
C VAL A 407 -5.74 -21.69 -27.84
N PRO A 408 -4.76 -22.52 -28.26
CA PRO A 408 -3.51 -22.74 -27.54
C PRO A 408 -2.70 -21.45 -27.41
N LEU A 409 -1.82 -21.43 -26.40
CA LEU A 409 -0.95 -20.28 -26.13
C LEU A 409 -0.10 -19.87 -27.35
N GLU A 410 0.48 -20.85 -28.06
CA GLU A 410 1.35 -20.61 -29.21
C GLU A 410 0.61 -19.99 -30.40
N GLU A 411 -0.64 -20.40 -30.63
CA GLU A 411 -1.48 -19.84 -31.69
C GLU A 411 -1.95 -18.42 -31.36
N ALA A 412 -2.24 -18.15 -30.07
CA ALA A 412 -2.56 -16.80 -29.63
C ALA A 412 -1.37 -15.84 -29.75
N LYS A 413 -0.13 -16.33 -29.57
CA LYS A 413 1.11 -15.55 -29.74
C LYS A 413 1.37 -15.17 -31.20
N SER A 414 1.07 -16.06 -32.14
CA SER A 414 1.30 -15.85 -33.57
C SER A 414 0.16 -15.10 -34.27
N SER A 415 -0.95 -14.85 -33.58
CA SER A 415 -2.09 -14.14 -34.18
C SER A 415 -1.72 -12.71 -34.58
N PRO A 416 -1.92 -12.33 -35.86
CA PRO A 416 -1.65 -10.98 -36.36
C PRO A 416 -2.40 -9.90 -35.56
N LEU A 417 -3.58 -10.22 -35.02
CA LEU A 417 -4.41 -9.28 -34.27
C LEU A 417 -3.81 -8.94 -32.90
N TYR A 418 -3.20 -9.92 -32.21
CA TYR A 418 -2.49 -9.66 -30.95
C TYR A 418 -1.22 -8.85 -31.17
N ILE A 419 -0.44 -9.23 -32.19
CA ILE A 419 0.77 -8.52 -32.59
C ILE A 419 0.44 -7.06 -32.93
N PHE A 420 -0.65 -6.83 -33.68
CA PHE A 420 -1.05 -5.50 -34.13
C PHE A 420 -1.70 -4.63 -33.02
N GLN A 421 -2.46 -5.22 -32.09
CA GLN A 421 -3.16 -4.44 -31.05
C GLN A 421 -2.37 -4.25 -29.76
N HIS A 422 -1.45 -5.17 -29.43
CA HIS A 422 -0.81 -5.21 -28.11
C HIS A 422 0.73 -5.19 -28.15
N LEU A 423 1.36 -5.63 -29.24
CA LEU A 423 2.83 -5.58 -29.39
C LEU A 423 3.28 -4.38 -30.25
N ASN A 424 2.42 -3.84 -31.11
CA ASN A 424 2.68 -2.66 -31.96
C ASN A 424 2.42 -1.30 -31.28
N TRP A 425 2.45 -1.20 -29.95
CA TRP A 425 2.49 0.09 -29.23
C TRP A 425 3.79 0.89 -29.45
N THR A 426 4.56 0.58 -30.49
CA THR A 426 5.91 1.09 -30.77
C THR A 426 6.07 1.69 -32.17
N LYS A 427 4.98 1.94 -32.90
CA LYS A 427 5.04 2.72 -34.15
C LYS A 427 3.93 3.77 -34.22
N ASN A 428 3.99 4.75 -33.32
CA ASN A 428 3.69 6.17 -33.57
C ASN A 428 4.06 7.00 -32.35
#